data_AF-S4PQS6-F1
#
_entry.id   AF-S4PQS6-F1
#
_cell.length_a   1.000
_cell.length_b   1.000
_cell.length_c   1.000
_cell.angle_alpha   90.00
_cell.angle_beta   90.00
_cell.angle_gamma   90.00
#
_symmetry.space_group_name_H-M   'P 1'
#
loop_
_entity.id
_entity.type
_entity.pdbx_description
1 polymer ?
#
loop_
_entity_poly.entity_id
_entity_poly.type
_entity_poly.pdbx_seq_one_letter_code
_entity_poly.pdbx_strand_id
1 'polypeptide(L)'
;DAGGGQYSVCARKAADQLLEALLDHTVTERLGSKAHRIFRLIRSKKYIEEEDIQKNAMLPNKECKELTYKLLEEHFISVQP
;
A
#
# COMPACT_ATOMS: atom_id res chain seq x y z
N ASP A 1 -5.85 41.43 -6.73
CA ASP A 1 -5.28 40.41 -7.63
C ASP A 1 -4.08 40.94 -8.39
N ALA A 2 -2.88 40.68 -7.88
CA ALA A 2 -1.64 40.95 -8.62
C ALA A 2 -1.49 39.88 -9.70
N GLY A 3 -1.28 40.30 -10.95
CA GLY A 3 -1.41 39.51 -12.19
C GLY A 3 -0.36 38.44 -12.46
N GLY A 4 -0.09 37.56 -11.48
CA GLY A 4 0.71 36.36 -11.63
C GLY A 4 0.18 35.30 -10.67
N GLY A 5 -0.29 34.16 -11.20
CA GLY A 5 -0.96 33.12 -10.40
C GLY A 5 -0.12 32.68 -9.21
N GLN A 6 -0.68 32.78 -8.01
CA GLN A 6 -0.05 32.30 -6.79
C GLN A 6 -0.31 30.79 -6.64
N TYR A 7 0.76 30.02 -6.48
CA TYR A 7 0.69 28.59 -6.17
C TYR A 7 1.11 28.37 -4.72
N SER A 8 0.35 27.56 -4.00
CA SER A 8 0.66 27.15 -2.63
C SER A 8 0.82 25.64 -2.57
N VAL A 9 1.89 25.16 -1.92
CA VAL A 9 2.08 23.74 -1.66
C VAL A 9 1.42 23.37 -0.34
N CYS A 10 0.55 22.36 -0.35
CA CYS A 10 -0.03 21.82 0.88
C CYS A 10 0.96 20.83 1.53
N ALA A 11 1.74 21.30 2.50
CA ALA A 11 2.76 20.50 3.17
C ALA A 11 2.23 19.18 3.76
N ARG A 12 1.01 19.18 4.31
CA ARG A 12 0.35 17.96 4.81
C ARG A 12 0.17 16.91 3.72
N LYS A 13 -0.44 17.30 2.60
CA LYS A 13 -0.63 16.38 1.46
C LYS A 13 0.70 15.88 0.90
N ALA A 14 1.72 16.75 0.84
CA ALA A 14 3.05 16.36 0.41
C ALA A 14 3.68 15.33 1.36
N ALA A 15 3.56 15.52 2.68
CA ALA A 15 4.07 14.59 3.68
C ALA A 15 3.35 13.24 3.62
N ASP A 16 2.02 13.23 3.46
CA ASP A 16 1.24 12.00 3.34
C ASP A 16 1.68 11.19 2.11
N GLN A 17 1.87 11.85 0.96
CA GLN A 17 2.35 11.21 -0.27
C GLN A 17 3.79 10.69 -0.14
N LEU A 18 4.67 11.44 0.53
CA LEU A 18 6.03 10.99 0.80
C LEU A 18 6.06 9.75 1.71
N LEU A 19 5.23 9.73 2.74
CA LEU A 19 5.10 8.57 3.62
C LEU A 19 4.55 7.35 2.86
N GLU A 20 3.54 7.55 2.01
CA GLU A 20 3.00 6.48 1.18
C GLU A 20 4.05 5.88 0.25
N ALA A 21 4.86 6.72 -0.39
CA ALA A 21 5.96 6.30 -1.26
C ALA A 21 7.07 5.58 -0.48
N LEU A 22 7.42 6.07 0.71
CA LEU A 22 8.41 5.41 1.57
C LEU A 22 7.98 4.00 1.96
N LEU A 23 6.70 3.82 2.35
CA LEU A 23 6.15 2.51 2.67
C LEU A 23 6.15 1.59 1.44
N ASP A 24 5.78 2.12 0.27
CA ASP A 24 5.79 1.38 -1.00
C ASP A 24 7.19 0.85 -1.33
N HIS A 25 8.21 1.70 -1.22
CA HIS A 25 9.60 1.31 -1.45
C HIS A 25 10.10 0.31 -0.40
N THR A 26 9.79 0.54 0.88
CA THR A 26 10.19 -0.35 1.98
C THR A 26 9.66 -1.77 1.77
N VAL A 27 8.37 -1.92 1.42
CA VAL A 27 7.77 -3.23 1.15
C VAL A 27 8.37 -3.86 -0.11
N THR A 28 8.58 -3.07 -1.16
CA THR A 28 9.16 -3.56 -2.42
C THR A 28 10.58 -4.08 -2.22
N GLU A 29 11.43 -3.36 -1.49
CA GLU A 29 12.83 -3.75 -1.24
C GLU A 29 12.93 -4.99 -0.35
N ARG A 30 12.07 -5.11 0.67
CA ARG A 30 12.14 -6.23 1.63
C ARG A 30 11.43 -7.49 1.14
N LEU A 31 10.27 -7.35 0.47
CA LEU A 31 9.36 -8.45 0.16
C LEU A 31 9.08 -8.63 -1.33
N GLY A 32 9.55 -7.71 -2.17
CA GLY A 32 9.39 -7.75 -3.62
C GLY A 32 8.10 -7.09 -4.12
N SER A 33 8.05 -6.87 -5.43
CA SER A 33 6.96 -6.13 -6.11
C SER A 33 5.60 -6.82 -6.03
N LYS A 34 5.56 -8.16 -5.90
CA LYS A 34 4.31 -8.91 -5.73
C LYS A 34 3.68 -8.70 -4.35
N ALA A 35 4.48 -8.68 -3.29
CA ALA A 35 4.01 -8.35 -1.94
C ALA A 35 3.55 -6.89 -1.88
N HIS A 36 4.32 -5.98 -2.50
CA HIS A 36 3.94 -4.58 -2.63
C HIS A 36 2.57 -4.37 -3.29
N ARG A 37 2.25 -5.18 -4.32
CA ARG A 37 0.92 -5.15 -4.95
C ARG A 37 -0.21 -5.47 -3.95
N ILE A 38 -0.05 -6.51 -3.14
CA ILE A 38 -1.05 -6.89 -2.12
C ILE A 38 -1.15 -5.80 -1.05
N PHE A 39 0.00 -5.28 -0.58
CA PHE A 39 0.04 -4.19 0.39
C PHE A 39 -0.72 -2.94 -0.09
N ARG A 40 -0.51 -2.52 -1.34
CA ARG A 40 -1.25 -1.40 -1.95
C ARG A 40 -2.75 -1.67 -2.04
N LEU A 41 -3.14 -2.90 -2.38
CA LEU A 41 -4.55 -3.29 -2.44
C LEU A 41 -5.22 -3.13 -1.07
N ILE A 42 -4.61 -3.66 -0.01
CA ILE A 42 -5.09 -3.55 1.37
C ILE A 42 -5.20 -2.08 1.79
N ARG A 43 -4.13 -1.30 1.58
CA ARG A 43 -4.10 0.13 1.94
C ARG A 43 -5.20 0.94 1.23
N SER A 44 -5.49 0.63 -0.03
CA SER A 44 -6.53 1.34 -0.80
C SER A 44 -7.96 1.06 -0.31
N LYS A 45 -8.21 -0.12 0.25
CA LYS A 45 -9.53 -0.55 0.75
C LYS A 45 -9.70 -0.34 2.25
N LYS A 46 -8.60 -0.14 2.98
CA LYS A 46 -8.49 -0.09 4.45
C LYS A 46 -8.79 -1.41 5.15
N TYR A 47 -9.91 -2.03 4.79
CA TYR A 47 -10.32 -3.37 5.24
C TYR A 47 -10.65 -4.20 4.00
N ILE A 48 -10.15 -5.42 3.96
CA ILE A 48 -10.35 -6.32 2.83
C ILE A 48 -10.27 -7.76 3.31
N GLU A 49 -11.18 -8.59 2.81
CA GLU A 49 -11.18 -10.02 3.08
C GLU A 49 -10.13 -10.76 2.25
N GLU A 50 -9.67 -11.91 2.74
CA GLU A 50 -8.65 -12.71 2.04
C GLU A 50 -9.11 -13.16 0.64
N GLU A 51 -10.39 -13.45 0.48
CA GLU A 51 -10.99 -13.83 -0.81
C GLU A 51 -10.91 -12.70 -1.84
N ASP A 52 -11.12 -11.45 -1.39
CA ASP A 52 -11.04 -10.27 -2.25
C ASP A 52 -9.58 -9.92 -2.60
N ILE A 53 -8.63 -10.19 -1.71
CA ILE A 53 -7.20 -10.10 -2.03
C ILE A 53 -6.87 -11.04 -3.19
N GLN A 54 -7.28 -12.31 -3.11
CA GLN A 54 -7.01 -13.30 -4.14
C GLN A 54 -7.64 -12.94 -5.49
N LYS A 55 -8.87 -12.41 -5.49
CA LYS A 55 -9.57 -11.99 -6.71
C LYS A 55 -8.91 -10.77 -7.39
N ASN A 56 -8.41 -9.81 -6.61
CA ASN A 56 -7.96 -8.51 -7.15
C ASN A 56 -6.43 -8.40 -7.30
N ALA A 57 -5.63 -9.27 -6.68
CA ALA A 57 -4.17 -9.18 -6.73
C ALA A 57 -3.56 -9.61 -8.08
N MET A 58 -4.32 -10.29 -8.96
CA MET A 58 -3.83 -10.84 -10.24
C MET A 58 -2.59 -11.73 -10.05
N LEU A 59 -2.57 -12.51 -8.98
CA LEU A 59 -1.52 -13.47 -8.62
C LEU A 59 -2.20 -14.83 -8.36
N PRO A 60 -1.47 -15.95 -8.50
CA PRO A 60 -2.00 -17.27 -8.13
C PRO A 60 -2.43 -17.31 -6.66
N ASN A 61 -3.54 -17.98 -6.35
CA ASN A 61 -4.10 -18.02 -4.99
C ASN A 61 -3.10 -18.47 -3.93
N LYS A 62 -2.26 -19.48 -4.24
CA LYS A 62 -1.22 -19.95 -3.34
C LYS A 62 -0.21 -18.85 -3.01
N GLU A 63 0.27 -18.14 -4.03
CA GLU A 63 1.22 -17.05 -3.90
C GLU A 63 0.60 -15.85 -3.15
N CYS A 64 -0.67 -15.53 -3.40
CA CYS A 64 -1.40 -14.51 -2.65
C CYS A 64 -1.38 -14.78 -1.15
N LYS A 65 -1.72 -16.01 -0.74
CA LYS A 65 -1.75 -16.40 0.67
C LYS A 65 -0.36 -16.27 1.30
N GLU A 66 0.65 -16.87 0.68
CA GLU A 66 2.03 -16.84 1.18
C GLU A 66 2.54 -15.41 1.39
N LEU A 67 2.32 -14.52 0.42
CA LEU A 67 2.75 -13.12 0.53
C LEU A 67 1.92 -12.32 1.54
N THR A 68 0.63 -12.62 1.69
CA THR A 68 -0.23 -11.98 2.70
C THR A 68 0.23 -12.35 4.10
N TYR A 69 0.54 -13.63 4.35
CA TYR A 69 1.12 -14.06 5.63
C TYR A 69 2.47 -13.40 5.89
N LYS A 70 3.34 -13.31 4.87
CA LYS A 70 4.63 -12.63 5.02
C LYS A 70 4.48 -11.14 5.38
N LEU A 71 3.49 -10.46 4.81
CA LEU A 71 3.17 -9.07 5.17
C LEU A 71 2.69 -8.94 6.63
N LEU A 72 1.94 -9.93 7.12
CA LEU A 72 1.46 -9.99 8.49
C LEU A 72 2.59 -10.26 9.49
N GLU A 73 3.47 -11.22 9.18
CA GLU A 73 4.65 -11.57 9.97
C GLU A 73 5.62 -10.38 10.12
N GLU A 74 5.79 -9.59 9.05
CA GLU A 74 6.63 -8.40 9.03
C GLU A 74 5.93 -7.12 9.52
N HIS A 75 4.72 -7.26 10.06
CA HIS A 75 3.92 -6.18 10.64
C HIS A 75 3.58 -5.02 9.67
N PHE A 76 3.57 -5.28 8.35
CA PHE A 76 3.08 -4.30 7.37
C PHE A 76 1.56 -4.24 7.33
N ILE A 77 0.88 -5.32 7.75
CA ILE A 77 -0.57 -5.39 7.86
C ILE A 77 -0.96 -6.03 9.20
N SER A 78 -2.21 -5.89 9.60
CA SER A 78 -2.77 -6.48 10.80
C SER A 78 -4.16 -7.04 10.52
N VAL A 79 -4.54 -8.07 11.26
CA VAL A 79 -5.92 -8.59 11.25
C VAL A 79 -6.76 -7.77 12.23
N GLN A 80 -7.95 -7.35 11.79
CA GLN A 80 -8.91 -6.71 12.69
C GLN A 80 -9.61 -7.80 13.53
N PRO A 81 -9.68 -7.64 14.87
CA PRO A 81 -10.41 -8.55 15.75
C PRO A 81 -11.94 -8.46 15.57
#